data_AF-A0A257KYC5-F1
#
_entry.id   AF-A0A257KYC5-F1
#
_cell.length_a   1.000
_cell.length_b   1.000
_cell.length_c   1.000
_cell.angle_alpha   90.00
_cell.angle_beta   90.00
_cell.angle_gamma   90.00
#
_symmetry.space_group_name_H-M   'P 1'
#
loop_
_entity.id
_entity.type
_entity.pdbx_description
1 polymer ?
#
loop_
_entity_poly.entity_id
_entity_poly.type
_entity_poly.pdbx_seq_one_letter_code
_entity_poly.pdbx_strand_id
1 'polypeptide(L)'
;MSMPAGVYSALDSFILSAFATAWALHKLAAHKINDPAFEHIIEVGDNGAQAQSPWLAILNKQAALMATLGDRLGLDPKSRAALKLPGAKQRKSKFAGLLGQTGSSPSLSS
;
A
#
# COMPACT_ATOMS: atom_id res chain seq x y z
N MET A 1 -2.75 -14.53 -12.85
CA MET A 1 -1.45 -14.93 -12.24
C MET A 1 -1.73 -15.27 -10.78
N SER A 2 -1.67 -16.54 -10.40
CA SER A 2 -1.90 -16.99 -9.02
C SER A 2 -0.59 -16.86 -8.22
N MET A 3 -0.64 -16.25 -7.03
CA MET A 3 0.52 -16.14 -6.14
C MET A 3 0.95 -17.52 -5.57
N PRO A 4 2.24 -17.72 -5.21
CA PRO A 4 2.74 -18.98 -4.66
C PRO A 4 2.14 -19.30 -3.28
N ALA A 5 1.84 -20.58 -3.04
CA ALA A 5 1.31 -21.04 -1.75
C ALA A 5 2.35 -20.88 -0.63
N GLY A 6 1.93 -20.28 0.50
CA GLY A 6 2.75 -20.11 1.71
C GLY A 6 3.30 -18.69 1.95
N VAL A 7 3.11 -17.75 1.00
CA VAL A 7 3.48 -16.33 1.20
C VAL A 7 2.46 -15.60 2.08
N TYR A 8 1.19 -16.01 2.02
CA TYR A 8 0.14 -15.55 2.93
C TYR A 8 -0.02 -16.55 4.08
N SER A 9 0.69 -16.35 5.20
CA SER A 9 0.50 -17.19 6.40
C SER A 9 -0.72 -16.70 7.20
N ALA A 10 -1.10 -17.38 8.28
CA ALA A 10 -2.25 -17.02 9.13
C ALA A 10 -2.24 -15.54 9.63
N LEU A 11 -1.08 -14.88 9.65
CA LEU A 11 -0.94 -13.45 9.95
C LEU A 11 -1.60 -12.54 8.90
N ASP A 12 -1.68 -12.99 7.66
CA ASP A 12 -2.26 -12.22 6.58
C ASP A 12 -3.79 -12.25 6.58
N SER A 13 -4.41 -13.30 7.15
CA SER A 13 -5.86 -13.30 7.36
C SER A 13 -6.28 -12.13 8.26
N PHE A 14 -5.48 -11.82 9.28
CA PHE A 14 -5.73 -10.67 10.16
C PHE A 14 -5.55 -9.34 9.43
N ILE A 15 -4.42 -9.12 8.75
CA ILE A 15 -4.15 -7.87 8.02
C ILE A 15 -5.17 -7.66 6.89
N LEU A 16 -5.53 -8.73 6.17
CA LEU A 16 -6.56 -8.70 5.13
C LEU A 16 -7.94 -8.38 5.72
N SER A 17 -8.31 -8.98 6.86
CA SER A 17 -9.58 -8.66 7.51
C SER A 17 -9.61 -7.19 7.98
N ALA A 18 -8.52 -6.70 8.57
CA ALA A 18 -8.40 -5.31 8.98
C ALA A 18 -8.52 -4.36 7.78
N PHE A 19 -7.85 -4.68 6.66
CA PHE A 19 -7.97 -3.89 5.42
C PHE A 19 -9.41 -3.89 4.89
N ALA A 20 -10.07 -5.05 4.87
CA ALA A 20 -11.46 -5.17 4.41
C ALA A 20 -12.42 -4.38 5.29
N THR A 21 -12.23 -4.40 6.62
CA THR A 21 -13.05 -3.59 7.55
C THR A 21 -12.81 -2.09 7.33
N ALA A 22 -11.57 -1.65 7.15
CA ALA A 22 -11.25 -0.26 6.85
C ALA A 22 -11.90 0.19 5.54
N TRP A 23 -11.86 -0.66 4.50
CA TRP A 23 -12.54 -0.41 3.23
C TRP A 23 -14.06 -0.27 3.39
N ALA A 24 -14.70 -1.18 4.12
CA ALA A 24 -16.15 -1.15 4.33
C ALA A 24 -16.58 0.13 5.05
N LEU A 25 -15.84 0.54 6.08
CA LEU A 25 -16.09 1.79 6.82
C LEU A 25 -15.82 3.03 5.98
N HIS A 26 -14.75 3.02 5.17
CA HIS A 26 -14.46 4.10 4.22
C HIS A 26 -15.61 4.27 3.22
N LYS A 27 -16.09 3.16 2.64
CA LYS A 27 -17.22 3.18 1.69
C LYS A 27 -18.49 3.71 2.35
N LEU A 28 -18.78 3.29 3.58
CA LEU A 28 -19.94 3.78 4.32
C LEU A 28 -19.84 5.30 4.57
N ALA A 29 -18.68 5.79 5.02
CA ALA A 29 -18.44 7.21 5.22
C ALA A 29 -18.58 8.00 3.91
N ALA A 30 -18.03 7.48 2.79
CA ALA A 30 -18.17 8.09 1.48
C ALA A 30 -19.65 8.18 1.04
N HIS A 31 -20.44 7.14 1.29
CA HIS A 31 -21.87 7.19 1.01
C HIS A 31 -22.61 8.23 1.85
N LYS A 32 -22.25 8.38 3.14
CA LYS A 32 -22.83 9.40 4.02
C LYS A 32 -22.46 10.82 3.59
N ILE A 33 -21.22 11.03 3.15
CA ILE A 33 -20.74 12.34 2.67
C ILE A 33 -21.38 12.71 1.33
N ASN A 34 -21.71 11.73 0.50
CA ASN A 34 -22.34 11.95 -0.81
C ASN A 34 -23.87 12.13 -0.73
N ASP A 35 -24.46 12.09 0.46
CA ASP A 35 -25.89 12.37 0.66
C ASP A 35 -26.15 13.86 0.38
N PRO A 36 -27.18 14.24 -0.42
CA PRO A 36 -27.51 15.64 -0.65
C PRO A 36 -27.81 16.45 0.62
N ALA A 37 -28.23 15.79 1.69
CA ALA A 37 -28.48 16.41 2.99
C ALA A 37 -27.24 16.46 3.90
N PHE A 38 -26.05 16.12 3.39
CA PHE A 38 -24.85 16.06 4.19
C PHE A 38 -24.31 17.46 4.55
N GLU A 39 -24.23 17.72 5.85
CA GLU A 39 -23.60 18.92 6.40
C GLU A 39 -22.14 18.66 6.78
N HIS A 40 -21.25 19.50 6.28
CA HIS A 40 -19.80 19.40 6.56
C HIS A 40 -19.45 19.91 7.96
N ILE A 41 -20.23 20.87 8.44
CA ILE A 41 -20.14 21.46 9.77
C ILE A 41 -21.49 21.21 10.43
N ILE A 42 -21.47 20.59 11.59
CA ILE A 42 -22.64 20.29 12.39
C ILE A 42 -22.60 21.10 13.67
N GLU A 43 -23.76 21.52 14.15
CA GLU A 43 -23.88 22.09 15.49
C GLU A 43 -23.79 20.96 16.53
N VAL A 44 -22.99 21.19 17.57
CA VAL A 44 -22.73 20.27 18.66
C VAL A 44 -23.19 20.92 19.96
N GLY A 45 -24.31 20.42 20.47
CA GLY A 45 -24.92 20.86 21.73
C GLY A 45 -25.73 22.15 21.60
N ASP A 46 -26.38 22.52 22.71
CA ASP A 46 -27.39 23.60 22.73
C ASP A 46 -26.78 25.02 22.68
N ASN A 47 -25.45 25.12 22.72
CA ASN A 47 -24.73 26.39 22.79
C ASN A 47 -24.38 26.97 21.42
N GLY A 48 -24.82 26.33 20.32
CA GLY A 48 -24.50 26.75 18.95
C GLY A 48 -23.04 26.52 18.56
N ALA A 49 -22.30 25.68 19.30
CA ALA A 49 -20.92 25.35 18.97
C ALA A 49 -20.89 24.53 17.67
N GLN A 50 -20.03 24.90 16.73
CA GLN A 50 -19.92 24.19 15.45
C GLN A 50 -18.70 23.28 15.44
N ALA A 51 -18.87 22.06 14.96
CA ALA A 51 -17.79 21.10 14.77
C ALA A 51 -17.84 20.48 13.38
N GLN A 52 -16.69 19.99 12.91
CA GLN A 52 -16.63 19.24 11.67
C GLN A 52 -17.39 17.92 11.81
N SER A 53 -18.12 17.55 10.76
CA SER A 53 -18.81 16.26 10.67
C SER A 53 -17.83 15.10 10.90
N PRO A 54 -18.12 14.16 11.83
CA PRO A 54 -17.22 13.06 12.15
C PRO A 54 -17.00 12.10 10.97
N TRP A 55 -17.92 12.09 10.00
CA TRP A 55 -17.80 11.28 8.79
C TRP A 55 -16.57 11.64 7.95
N LEU A 56 -16.17 12.92 7.91
CA LEU A 56 -14.96 13.37 7.22
C LEU A 56 -13.70 12.83 7.92
N ALA A 57 -13.68 12.87 9.25
CA ALA A 57 -12.58 12.30 10.03
C ALA A 57 -12.48 10.78 9.85
N ILE A 58 -13.61 10.08 9.84
CA ILE A 58 -13.67 8.64 9.58
C ILE A 58 -13.13 8.33 8.18
N LEU A 59 -13.61 9.02 7.15
CA LEU A 59 -13.18 8.82 5.76
C LEU A 59 -11.64 8.94 5.64
N ASN A 60 -11.08 10.05 6.13
CA ASN A 60 -9.65 10.31 6.04
C ASN A 60 -8.81 9.28 6.83
N LYS A 61 -9.27 8.91 8.04
CA LYS A 61 -8.58 7.91 8.87
C LYS A 61 -8.57 6.53 8.22
N GLN A 62 -9.69 6.10 7.64
CA GLN A 62 -9.76 4.81 6.97
C GLN A 62 -8.91 4.77 5.69
N ALA A 63 -8.85 5.88 4.94
CA ALA A 63 -7.96 5.99 3.78
C ALA A 63 -6.48 5.84 4.18
N ALA A 64 -6.06 6.48 5.28
CA ALA A 64 -4.71 6.32 5.82
C ALA A 64 -4.43 4.88 6.28
N LEU A 65 -5.36 4.26 7.00
CA LEU A 65 -5.24 2.85 7.42
C LEU A 65 -5.12 1.91 6.22
N MET A 66 -5.95 2.10 5.20
CA MET A 66 -5.88 1.32 3.96
C MET A 66 -4.53 1.49 3.26
N ALA A 67 -3.97 2.70 3.17
CA ALA A 67 -2.64 2.90 2.59
C ALA A 67 -1.58 2.08 3.36
N THR A 68 -1.55 2.21 4.70
CA THR A 68 -0.56 1.50 5.53
C THR A 68 -0.72 -0.03 5.52
N LEU A 69 -1.95 -0.53 5.50
CA LEU A 69 -2.23 -1.98 5.44
C LEU A 69 -2.00 -2.52 4.02
N GLY A 70 -2.30 -1.73 3.00
CA GLY A 70 -2.05 -2.06 1.60
C GLY A 70 -0.56 -2.21 1.28
N ASP A 71 0.28 -1.33 1.84
CA ASP A 71 1.74 -1.45 1.74
C ASP A 71 2.22 -2.78 2.35
N ARG A 72 1.68 -3.17 3.53
CA ARG A 72 2.02 -4.43 4.19
C ARG A 72 1.56 -5.68 3.42
N LEU A 73 0.44 -5.58 2.70
CA LEU A 73 -0.05 -6.63 1.81
C LEU A 73 0.70 -6.67 0.47
N GLY A 74 1.63 -5.76 0.21
CA GLY A 74 2.34 -5.67 -1.06
C GLY A 74 1.43 -5.23 -2.22
N LEU A 75 0.39 -4.44 -1.94
CA LEU A 75 -0.50 -3.93 -2.98
C LEU A 75 0.13 -2.81 -3.79
N ASP A 76 1.15 -2.13 -3.28
CA ASP A 76 1.92 -1.12 -4.02
C ASP A 76 3.12 -1.73 -4.79
N PRO A 77 3.53 -1.14 -5.92
CA PRO A 77 4.63 -1.67 -6.75
C PRO A 77 5.99 -1.78 -6.04
N LYS A 78 6.27 -0.89 -5.07
CA LYS A 78 7.56 -0.84 -4.35
C LYS A 78 7.66 -1.99 -3.35
N SER A 79 6.59 -2.28 -2.61
CA SER A 79 6.55 -3.42 -1.68
C SER A 79 6.55 -4.75 -2.42
N ARG A 80 5.94 -4.84 -3.63
CA ARG A 80 6.09 -6.05 -4.48
C ARG A 80 7.53 -6.32 -4.88
N ALA A 81 8.31 -5.28 -5.17
CA ALA A 81 9.73 -5.46 -5.53
C ALA A 81 10.58 -5.96 -4.35
N ALA A 82 10.14 -5.72 -3.11
CA ALA A 82 10.81 -6.19 -1.89
C ALA A 82 10.44 -7.63 -1.50
N LEU A 83 9.38 -8.21 -2.06
CA LEU A 83 8.97 -9.59 -1.79
C LEU A 83 10.00 -10.57 -2.39
N LYS A 84 10.88 -11.09 -1.54
CA LYS A 84 11.77 -12.20 -1.88
C LYS A 84 10.96 -13.49 -1.88
N LEU A 85 10.62 -14.01 -3.06
CA LEU A 85 10.01 -15.33 -3.16
C LEU A 85 10.99 -16.40 -2.62
N PRO A 86 10.61 -17.21 -1.61
CA PRO A 86 11.39 -18.37 -1.22
C PRO A 86 11.47 -19.34 -2.41
N GLY A 87 12.68 -19.69 -2.84
CA GLY A 87 12.93 -20.54 -4.00
C GLY A 87 13.08 -19.80 -5.34
N ALA A 88 12.96 -18.47 -5.39
CA ALA A 88 13.34 -17.72 -6.59
C ALA A 88 14.85 -17.81 -6.78
N LYS A 89 15.29 -18.68 -7.70
CA LYS A 89 16.64 -18.64 -8.25
C LYS A 89 16.88 -17.21 -8.73
N GLN A 90 17.75 -16.48 -8.05
CA GLN A 90 18.25 -15.19 -8.50
C GLN A 90 18.64 -15.37 -9.96
N ARG A 91 17.92 -14.73 -10.90
CA ARG A 91 18.26 -14.81 -12.31
C ARG A 91 19.67 -14.23 -12.42
N LYS A 92 20.66 -15.08 -12.70
CA LYS A 92 22.02 -14.64 -13.02
C LYS A 92 21.88 -13.66 -14.17
N SER A 93 22.11 -12.37 -13.89
CA SER A 93 22.09 -11.34 -14.91
C SER A 93 23.10 -11.73 -15.99
N LYS A 94 22.69 -11.67 -17.27
CA LYS A 94 23.61 -11.90 -18.40
C LYS A 94 24.76 -10.90 -18.44
N PHE A 95 24.64 -9.81 -17.68
CA PHE A 95 25.63 -8.74 -17.56
C PHE A 95 26.52 -8.87 -16.31
N ALA A 96 26.33 -9.92 -15.49
CA ALA A 96 27.13 -10.13 -14.28
C ALA A 96 28.64 -10.30 -14.57
N GLY A 97 29.02 -10.63 -15.81
CA GLY A 97 30.41 -10.70 -16.26
C GLY A 97 30.94 -9.44 -16.96
N LEU A 98 30.10 -8.42 -17.21
CA LEU A 98 30.50 -7.23 -17.98
C LEU A 98 31.09 -6.11 -17.12
N LEU A 99 30.85 -6.15 -15.80
CA LEU A 99 31.33 -5.14 -14.85
C LEU A 99 32.83 -5.30 -14.47
N GLY A 100 33.52 -6.31 -15.03
CA GLY A 100 34.93 -6.59 -14.76
C GLY A 100 35.91 -6.32 -15.91
N GLN A 101 35.44 -5.88 -17.09
CA GLN A 101 36.34 -5.45 -18.17
C GLN A 101 36.63 -3.95 -18.03
N THR A 102 37.47 -3.60 -17.07
CA THR A 102 38.21 -2.34 -17.12
C THR A 102 39.23 -2.45 -18.25
N GLY A 103 39.12 -1.55 -19.22
CA GLY A 103 39.84 -1.47 -20.49
C GLY A 103 41.23 -2.11 -20.56
N SER A 104 41.36 -3.09 -21.45
CA SER A 104 42.63 -3.48 -22.06
C SER A 104 42.91 -2.53 -23.23
N SER A 105 43.67 -1.46 -22.98
CA SER A 105 44.29 -0.62 -24.00
C SER A 105 45.41 -1.40 -24.69
N PRO A 106 45.52 -1.42 -26.04
CA PRO A 106 46.68 -2.00 -26.70
C PRO A 106 47.86 -1.02 -26.57
N SER A 107 48.93 -1.45 -25.89
CA SER A 107 50.23 -0.81 -25.96
C SER A 107 50.85 -1.07 -27.33
N LEU A 108 51.05 -0.01 -28.13
CA LEU A 108 51.94 -0.07 -29.28
C LEU A 108 53.39 -0.16 -28.79
N SER A 109 54.10 -1.21 -29.19
CA SER A 109 55.55 -1.32 -29.07
C SER A 109 56.17 -1.64 -30.43
N SER A 110 57.15 -0.80 -30.80
CA SER A 110 58.14 -0.89 -31.87
C SER A 110 57.72 -0.51 -33.29
#